data_AF-A0A3P1VK81-F1
#
_entry.id   AF-A0A3P1VK81-F1
#
_cell.length_a   1.000
_cell.length_b   1.000
_cell.length_c   1.000
_cell.angle_alpha   90.00
_cell.angle_beta   90.00
_cell.angle_gamma   90.00
#
_symmetry.space_group_name_H-M   'P 1'
#
loop_
_entity.id
_entity.type
_entity.pdbx_description
1 polymer ?
#
loop_
_entity_poly.entity_id
_entity_poly.type
_entity_poly.pdbx_seq_one_letter_code
_entity_poly.pdbx_strand_id
1 'polypeptide(L)' 'MFKELYKEVQGIVYKCRNEYYLHLWELSDWEQEGMI' A
#
# COMPACT_ATOMS: atom_id res chain seq x y z
N MET A 1 4.44 10.53 -13.31
CA MET A 1 2.98 10.69 -13.13
C MET A 1 2.39 9.71 -12.13
N PHE A 2 2.06 8.45 -12.47
CA PHE A 2 1.37 7.56 -11.51
C PHE A 2 2.22 7.18 -10.28
N LYS A 3 3.51 6.86 -10.47
CA LYS A 3 4.44 6.59 -9.36
C LYS A 3 4.63 7.78 -8.40
N GLU A 4 4.53 9.01 -8.90
CA GLU A 4 4.67 10.22 -8.08
C GLU A 4 3.39 10.46 -7.28
N LEU A 5 2.23 10.32 -7.91
CA LEU A 5 0.94 10.35 -7.23
C LEU A 5 0.86 9.28 -6.15
N TYR A 6 1.27 8.04 -6.45
CA TYR A 6 1.31 6.98 -5.45
C TYR A 6 2.22 7.35 -4.27
N LYS A 7 3.40 7.93 -4.51
CA LYS A 7 4.28 8.38 -3.42
C LYS A 7 3.61 9.40 -2.51
N GLU A 8 2.74 10.26 -3.04
CA GLU A 8 1.97 11.23 -2.26
C GLU A 8 0.87 10.55 -1.42
N VAL A 9 0.27 9.46 -1.91
CA VAL A 9 -0.88 8.80 -1.26
C VAL A 9 -0.55 7.47 -0.54
N GLN A 10 0.66 6.92 -0.68
CA GLN A 10 1.08 5.62 -0.11
C GLN A 10 0.89 5.51 1.42
N GLY A 11 0.85 6.65 2.12
CA GLY A 11 0.53 6.68 3.55
C GLY A 11 -0.82 6.06 3.88
N ILE A 12 -1.80 6.12 2.96
CA ILE A 12 -3.11 5.47 3.10
C ILE A 12 -2.94 3.95 3.08
N VAL A 13 -2.12 3.42 2.15
CA VAL A 13 -1.82 1.98 2.04
C VAL A 13 -1.16 1.46 3.32
N TYR A 14 -0.18 2.19 3.85
CA TYR A 14 0.49 1.80 5.10
C TYR A 14 -0.42 1.89 6.32
N LYS A 15 -1.32 2.88 6.36
CA LYS A 15 -2.35 2.97 7.40
C LYS A 15 -3.28 1.76 7.34
N CYS A 16 -3.76 1.38 6.16
CA CYS A 16 -4.58 0.17 5.97
C CYS A 16 -3.84 -1.10 6.42
N ARG A 17 -2.56 -1.26 6.04
CA ARG A 17 -1.75 -2.40 6.49
C ARG A 17 -1.66 -2.51 8.02
N ASN A 18 -1.60 -1.37 8.72
CA ASN A 18 -1.55 -1.36 10.19
C ASN A 18 -2.91 -1.65 10.83
N GLU A 19 -4.01 -1.26 10.17
CA GLU A 19 -5.37 -1.46 10.65
C GLU A 19 -5.91 -2.87 10.34
N TYR A 20 -5.43 -3.50 9.28
CA TYR A 20 -5.92 -4.79 8.78
C TYR A 20 -4.80 -5.82 8.69
N TYR A 21 -4.93 -6.91 9.45
CA TYR A 21 -4.08 -8.09 9.27
C TYR A 21 -4.60 -8.95 8.12
N LEU A 22 -3.84 -9.00 7.03
CA LEU A 22 -4.04 -9.97 5.95
C LEU A 22 -2.98 -11.06 6.07
N HIS A 23 -3.45 -12.30 6.23
CA HIS A 23 -2.55 -13.44 6.38
C HIS A 23 -1.73 -13.65 5.11
N LEU A 24 -0.43 -13.88 5.27
CA LEU A 24 0.58 -14.05 4.21
C LEU A 24 0.91 -12.80 3.39
N TRP A 25 0.28 -11.65 3.64
CA TRP A 25 0.63 -10.42 2.94
C TRP A 25 1.88 -9.77 3.53
N GLU A 26 2.87 -9.56 2.69
CA GLU A 26 4.05 -8.76 2.95
C GLU A 26 3.84 -7.29 2.53
N LEU A 27 4.77 -6.40 2.92
CA LEU A 27 4.69 -4.98 2.53
C LEU A 27 4.60 -4.81 1.01
N SER A 28 5.33 -5.62 0.25
CA SER A 28 5.32 -5.58 -1.22
C SER A 28 3.96 -5.93 -1.81
N ASP A 29 3.18 -6.79 -1.17
CA ASP A 29 1.82 -7.12 -1.65
C ASP A 29 0.90 -5.91 -1.49
N TRP A 30 0.97 -5.24 -0.34
CA TRP A 30 0.24 -3.98 -0.10
C TRP A 30 0.69 -2.87 -1.06
N GLU A 31 1.99 -2.74 -1.31
CA GLU A 31 2.52 -1.76 -2.25
C GLU A 31 2.11 -2.05 -3.68
N GLN A 32 2.10 -3.33 -4.09
CA GLN A 32 1.65 -3.74 -5.41
C GLN A 32 0.17 -3.44 -5.59
N GLU A 33 -0.68 -3.83 -4.64
CA GLU A 33 -2.13 -3.63 -4.74
C GLU A 33 -2.50 -2.13 -4.70
N GLY A 34 -1.81 -1.34 -3.87
CA GLY A 34 -2.00 0.10 -3.82
C GLY A 34 -1.54 0.84 -5.09
N MET A 35 -0.76 0.18 -5.94
CA MET A 35 -0.24 0.69 -7.22
C MET A 35 -1.10 0.33 -8.43
N ILE A 36 -2.18 -0.45 -8.26
CA ILE A 36 -3.18 -0.76 -9.30
C ILE A 36 -4.17 0.40 -9.43
#